data_AF-A0A1D8AFM1-F1
#
_entry.id   AF-A0A1D8AFM1-F1
#
_cell.length_a   1.000
_cell.length_b   1.000
_cell.length_c   1.000
_cell.angle_alpha   90.00
_cell.angle_beta   90.00
_cell.angle_gamma   90.00
#
_symmetry.space_group_name_H-M   'P 1'
#
loop_
_entity.id
_entity.type
_entity.pdbx_description
1 polymer ?
#
loop_
_entity_poly.entity_id
_entity_poly.type
_entity_poly.pdbx_seq_one_letter_code
_entity_poly.pdbx_strand_id
1 'polypeptide(L)'
;MMRPAWTGVVIAGCSSLSFMAPLAAQPAPGSSAAAAAIHPVENAAAMQAWLARVPRTRDFPADLPETLRSSDRAAVLEMTTTPGCLPCADLWSQLNALHRQYAIRIAVLPAEEGMVRSGRLGLPWIGHPVAWVRDAANPQRMIPIAIGTDHAPNLARNAYLAIKMLSGARPAVAVRAMSKFTGIVAPGRTGAPRALPRNP
;
A
#
# COMPACT_ATOMS: atom_id res chain seq x y z
N MET A 1 26.09 -71.73 42.57
CA MET A 1 27.37 -71.76 41.86
C MET A 1 27.11 -71.51 40.38
N MET A 2 27.86 -70.56 39.79
CA MET A 2 28.07 -70.33 38.34
C MET A 2 26.93 -69.78 37.46
N ARG A 3 27.17 -68.57 36.94
CA ARG A 3 26.55 -67.98 35.73
C ARG A 3 27.22 -68.58 34.48
N PRO A 4 26.55 -68.59 33.32
CA PRO A 4 26.99 -67.68 32.23
C PRO A 4 25.79 -67.13 31.42
N ALA A 5 25.66 -65.83 31.14
CA ALA A 5 26.41 -65.02 30.16
C ALA A 5 26.22 -65.47 28.70
N TRP A 6 25.17 -64.97 28.03
CA TRP A 6 25.08 -64.89 26.56
C TRP A 6 24.51 -63.52 26.13
N THR A 7 25.47 -62.64 25.82
CA THR A 7 25.50 -61.69 24.69
C THR A 7 24.19 -61.28 24.02
N GLY A 8 23.73 -60.07 24.34
CA GLY A 8 22.80 -59.31 23.49
C GLY A 8 23.57 -58.59 22.38
N VAL A 9 23.20 -58.87 21.12
CA VAL A 9 23.58 -58.06 19.96
C VAL A 9 22.50 -57.01 19.77
N VAL A 10 22.80 -55.75 20.11
CA VAL A 10 21.96 -54.61 19.72
C VAL A 10 22.54 -54.06 18.41
N ILE A 11 21.79 -54.25 17.32
CA ILE A 11 22.08 -53.61 16.04
C ILE A 11 21.87 -52.10 16.24
N ALA A 12 22.97 -51.34 16.19
CA ALA A 12 22.95 -49.89 16.16
C ALA A 12 22.34 -49.42 14.84
N GLY A 13 21.01 -49.30 14.81
CA GLY A 13 20.29 -48.60 13.77
C GLY A 13 20.57 -47.10 13.89
N CYS A 14 21.56 -46.62 13.13
CA CYS A 14 21.82 -45.20 12.93
C CYS A 14 20.66 -44.62 12.09
N SER A 15 19.51 -44.40 12.74
CA SER A 15 18.40 -43.66 12.16
C SER A 15 18.57 -42.20 12.55
N SER A 16 19.17 -41.44 11.63
CA SER A 16 19.26 -39.99 11.68
C SER A 16 17.84 -39.39 11.61
N LEU A 17 17.15 -39.36 12.74
CA LEU A 17 15.95 -38.54 12.90
C LEU A 17 16.41 -37.09 12.88
N SER A 18 16.35 -36.54 11.66
CA SER A 18 16.51 -35.14 11.36
C SER A 18 15.53 -34.38 12.25
N PHE A 19 16.06 -33.63 13.22
CA PHE A 19 15.29 -32.60 13.89
C PHE A 19 14.92 -31.57 12.82
N MET A 20 13.70 -31.64 12.29
CA MET A 20 13.08 -30.49 11.65
C MET A 20 12.85 -29.48 12.77
N ALA A 21 13.78 -28.53 12.91
CA ALA A 21 13.54 -27.34 13.69
C ALA A 21 12.25 -26.69 13.14
N PRO A 22 11.32 -26.25 14.00
CA PRO A 22 10.22 -25.43 13.53
C PRO A 22 10.85 -24.22 12.84
N LEU A 23 10.45 -23.99 11.58
CA LEU A 23 10.73 -22.74 10.90
C LEU A 23 10.00 -21.66 11.69
N ALA A 24 10.67 -21.09 12.68
CA ALA A 24 10.20 -19.91 13.36
C ALA A 24 10.03 -18.85 12.28
N ALA A 25 8.78 -18.47 12.01
CA ALA A 25 8.48 -17.29 11.22
C ALA A 25 9.28 -16.15 11.85
N GLN A 26 10.34 -15.71 11.18
CA GLN A 26 11.11 -14.57 11.65
C GLN A 26 10.10 -13.44 11.80
N PRO A 27 9.95 -12.84 13.00
CA PRO A 27 9.19 -11.59 13.09
C PRO A 27 9.89 -10.66 12.11
N ALA A 28 9.20 -10.28 11.03
CA ALA A 28 9.67 -9.22 10.17
C ALA A 28 10.02 -8.08 11.13
N PRO A 29 11.28 -7.58 11.14
CA PRO A 29 11.69 -6.60 12.11
C PRO A 29 10.67 -5.47 12.05
N GLY A 30 9.96 -5.22 13.15
CA GLY A 30 8.86 -4.25 13.20
C GLY A 30 9.28 -2.83 12.82
N SER A 31 10.59 -2.59 12.67
CA SER A 31 11.19 -1.39 12.13
C SER A 31 11.16 -1.29 10.59
N SER A 32 11.03 -2.39 9.84
CA SER A 32 11.07 -2.37 8.37
C SER A 32 9.75 -1.92 7.75
N ALA A 33 8.60 -2.37 8.27
CA ALA A 33 7.29 -1.93 7.78
C ALA A 33 7.00 -0.46 8.16
N ALA A 34 7.45 -0.02 9.34
CA ALA A 34 7.34 1.37 9.78
C ALA A 34 8.30 2.30 9.03
N ALA A 35 9.52 1.85 8.70
CA ALA A 35 10.47 2.63 7.90
C ALA A 35 10.14 2.63 6.39
N ALA A 36 9.41 1.63 5.89
CA ALA A 36 9.01 1.55 4.48
C ALA A 36 7.75 2.38 4.15
N ALA A 37 7.00 2.86 5.14
CA ALA A 37 5.68 3.47 4.93
C ALA A 37 5.62 4.98 5.21
N ILE A 38 6.68 5.61 5.73
CA ILE A 38 6.73 7.04 6.02
C ILE A 38 8.10 7.55 5.64
N HIS A 39 8.20 8.27 4.53
CA HIS A 39 9.46 8.94 4.22
C HIS A 39 9.42 10.29 4.94
N PRO A 40 10.29 10.53 5.94
CA PRO A 40 10.42 11.86 6.51
C PRO A 40 11.03 12.74 5.43
N VAL A 41 10.15 13.37 4.66
CA VAL A 41 10.48 14.51 3.83
C VAL A 41 10.71 15.65 4.81
N GLU A 42 11.95 15.78 5.24
CA GLU A 42 12.35 16.80 6.23
C GLU A 42 12.41 18.20 5.62
N ASN A 43 12.61 18.29 4.29
CA ASN A 43 12.72 19.55 3.57
C ASN A 43 12.23 19.43 2.11
N ALA A 44 12.13 20.57 1.44
CA ALA A 44 11.65 20.65 0.07
C ALA A 44 12.49 19.84 -0.92
N ALA A 45 13.82 19.79 -0.76
CA ALA A 45 14.69 19.04 -1.66
C ALA A 45 14.45 17.52 -1.55
N ALA A 46 14.29 17.01 -0.33
CA ALA A 46 13.90 15.62 -0.08
C ALA A 46 12.53 15.30 -0.69
N MET A 47 11.57 16.24 -0.64
CA MET A 47 10.25 16.09 -1.24
C MET A 47 10.33 15.95 -2.76
N GLN A 48 11.10 16.83 -3.41
CA GLN A 48 11.26 16.81 -4.86
C GLN A 48 12.01 15.55 -5.32
N ALA A 49 13.05 15.14 -4.59
CA ALA A 49 13.76 13.90 -4.86
C ALA A 49 12.84 12.68 -4.72
N TRP A 50 11.90 12.71 -3.76
CA TRP A 50 10.86 11.70 -3.63
C TRP A 50 9.91 11.71 -4.84
N LEU A 51 9.28 12.85 -5.13
CA LEU A 51 8.32 12.99 -6.23
C LEU A 51 8.93 12.63 -7.60
N ALA A 52 10.22 12.90 -7.81
CA ALA A 52 10.93 12.53 -9.03
C ALA A 52 11.00 11.01 -9.27
N ARG A 53 10.92 10.19 -8.20
CA ARG A 53 10.91 8.73 -8.29
C ARG A 53 9.51 8.15 -8.44
N VAL A 54 8.48 8.87 -7.98
CA VAL A 54 7.10 8.41 -8.04
C VAL A 54 6.62 8.42 -9.49
N PRO A 55 6.21 7.26 -10.06
CA PRO A 55 5.69 7.21 -11.41
C PRO A 55 4.44 8.08 -11.55
N ARG A 56 4.43 8.95 -12.55
CA ARG A 56 3.28 9.81 -12.85
C ARG A 56 2.32 9.07 -13.76
N THR A 57 1.05 9.02 -13.38
CA THR A 57 -0.05 8.53 -14.24
C THR A 57 -0.17 9.43 -15.45
N ARG A 58 -0.17 8.83 -16.64
CA ARG A 58 -0.25 9.53 -17.93
C ARG A 58 -1.55 9.24 -18.66
N ASP A 59 -2.04 8.02 -18.53
CA ASP A 59 -3.25 7.55 -19.19
C ASP A 59 -4.37 7.38 -18.17
N PHE A 60 -5.60 7.68 -18.58
CA PHE A 60 -6.76 7.65 -17.69
C PHE A 60 -7.96 7.00 -18.39
N PRO A 61 -8.87 6.37 -17.61
CA PRO A 61 -10.19 6.00 -18.11
C PRO A 61 -10.93 7.22 -18.69
N ALA A 62 -11.63 7.03 -19.80
CA ALA A 62 -12.37 8.11 -20.46
C ALA A 62 -13.47 8.70 -19.56
N ASP A 63 -14.05 7.89 -18.68
CA ASP A 63 -15.10 8.26 -17.73
C ASP A 63 -14.57 8.87 -16.42
N LEU A 64 -13.25 9.04 -16.26
CA LEU A 64 -12.68 9.60 -15.03
C LEU A 64 -13.19 11.02 -14.73
N PRO A 65 -13.19 11.98 -15.67
CA PRO A 65 -13.64 13.33 -15.37
C PRO A 65 -15.12 13.38 -14.98
N GLU A 66 -15.96 12.57 -15.63
CA GLU A 66 -17.38 12.47 -15.31
C GLU A 66 -17.59 11.85 -13.91
N THR A 67 -16.93 10.72 -13.64
CA THR A 67 -17.01 10.04 -12.34
C THR A 67 -16.57 10.94 -11.19
N LEU A 68 -15.48 11.69 -11.35
CA LEU A 68 -15.01 12.60 -10.30
C LEU A 68 -15.98 13.76 -10.09
N ARG A 69 -16.55 14.35 -11.16
CA ARG A 69 -17.52 15.43 -11.04
C ARG A 69 -18.85 14.99 -10.44
N SER A 70 -19.33 13.81 -10.79
CA SER A 70 -20.58 13.27 -10.23
C SER A 70 -20.45 12.81 -8.78
N SER A 71 -19.23 12.81 -8.23
CA SER A 71 -18.96 12.36 -6.86
C SER A 71 -19.09 13.45 -5.80
N ASP A 72 -19.34 14.71 -6.20
CA ASP A 72 -19.44 15.87 -5.31
C ASP A 72 -20.43 15.67 -4.14
N ARG A 73 -21.52 14.93 -4.36
CA ARG A 73 -22.51 14.57 -3.33
C ARG A 73 -22.28 13.19 -2.71
N ALA A 74 -21.55 12.31 -3.38
CA ALA A 74 -21.40 10.91 -3.00
C ALA A 74 -20.12 10.64 -2.18
N ALA A 75 -19.11 11.50 -2.28
CA ALA A 75 -17.81 11.29 -1.68
C ALA A 75 -17.19 12.58 -1.13
N VAL A 76 -16.35 12.43 -0.11
CA VAL A 76 -15.49 13.48 0.44
C VAL A 76 -14.06 12.98 0.47
N LEU A 77 -13.13 13.77 -0.06
CA LEU A 77 -11.70 13.53 0.09
C LEU A 77 -11.25 14.14 1.41
N GLU A 78 -10.71 13.31 2.29
CA GLU A 78 -10.31 13.74 3.62
C GLU A 78 -8.85 13.50 3.85
N MET A 79 -8.17 14.37 4.57
CA MET A 79 -6.75 14.22 4.83
C MET A 79 -6.37 14.59 6.25
N THR A 80 -5.53 13.76 6.88
CA THR A 80 -4.92 14.10 8.16
C THR A 80 -3.82 15.14 7.97
N THR A 81 -3.68 16.05 8.94
CA THR A 81 -2.71 17.14 8.87
C THR A 81 -2.11 17.41 10.24
N THR A 82 -0.91 17.99 10.25
CA THR A 82 -0.26 18.46 11.47
C THR A 82 0.58 19.73 11.17
N PRO A 83 0.73 20.67 12.12
CA PRO A 83 1.53 21.88 11.90
C PRO A 83 2.98 21.56 11.49
N GLY A 84 3.56 22.39 10.62
CA GLY A 84 4.94 22.23 10.16
C GLY A 84 5.17 21.07 9.17
N CYS A 85 4.14 20.34 8.79
CA CYS A 85 4.24 19.20 7.87
C CYS A 85 4.31 19.64 6.40
N LEU A 86 5.51 19.61 5.81
CA LEU A 86 5.73 19.93 4.41
C LEU A 86 4.92 19.04 3.44
N PRO A 87 4.89 17.70 3.58
CA PRO A 87 4.08 16.85 2.72
C PRO A 87 2.57 17.11 2.86
N CYS A 88 2.11 17.53 4.04
CA CYS A 88 0.71 17.89 4.25
C CYS A 88 0.33 19.13 3.46
N ALA A 89 1.20 20.16 3.45
CA ALA A 89 0.98 21.37 2.67
C ALA A 89 0.95 21.08 1.15
N ASP A 90 1.90 20.26 0.68
CA ASP A 90 1.92 19.85 -0.72
C ASP A 90 0.67 19.04 -1.09
N LEU A 91 0.34 18.00 -0.33
CA LEU A 91 -0.82 17.17 -0.64
C LEU A 91 -2.14 17.98 -0.56
N TRP A 92 -2.27 18.93 0.37
CA TRP A 92 -3.38 19.89 0.37
C TRP A 92 -3.44 20.72 -0.92
N SER A 93 -2.29 21.18 -1.44
CA SER A 93 -2.25 21.90 -2.71
C SER A 93 -2.78 21.04 -3.87
N GLN A 94 -2.38 19.77 -3.92
CA GLN A 94 -2.86 18.84 -4.94
C GLN A 94 -4.36 18.53 -4.79
N LEU A 95 -4.84 18.30 -3.56
CA LEU A 95 -6.27 18.08 -3.28
C LEU A 95 -7.11 19.32 -3.64
N ASN A 96 -6.61 20.52 -3.37
CA ASN A 96 -7.25 21.77 -3.79
C ASN A 96 -7.31 21.91 -5.32
N ALA A 97 -6.28 21.43 -6.04
CA ALA A 97 -6.33 21.40 -7.50
C ALA A 97 -7.43 20.45 -8.01
N LEU A 98 -7.58 19.27 -7.39
CA LEU A 98 -8.67 18.35 -7.71
C LEU A 98 -10.04 18.93 -7.38
N HIS A 99 -10.17 19.58 -6.21
CA HIS A 99 -11.39 20.29 -5.83
C HIS A 99 -11.80 21.30 -6.89
N ARG A 100 -10.87 22.17 -7.34
CA ARG A 100 -11.16 23.15 -8.38
C ARG A 100 -11.50 22.52 -9.73
N GLN A 101 -10.83 21.43 -10.10
CA GLN A 101 -11.00 20.80 -11.41
C GLN A 101 -12.27 19.94 -11.52
N TYR A 102 -12.66 19.28 -10.43
CA TYR A 102 -13.73 18.28 -10.44
C TYR A 102 -14.87 18.59 -9.47
N ALA A 103 -14.84 19.73 -8.77
CA ALA A 103 -15.83 20.10 -7.74
C ALA A 103 -15.98 19.06 -6.61
N ILE A 104 -14.97 18.20 -6.41
CA ILE A 104 -15.00 17.18 -5.37
C ILE A 104 -14.84 17.82 -3.99
N ARG A 105 -15.62 17.39 -3.00
CA ARG A 105 -15.52 17.92 -1.64
C ARG A 105 -14.24 17.47 -0.98
N ILE A 106 -13.59 18.39 -0.28
CA ILE A 106 -12.40 18.12 0.54
C ILE A 106 -12.66 18.52 1.99
N ALA A 107 -12.10 17.79 2.95
CA ALA A 107 -12.23 18.11 4.38
C ALA A 107 -11.01 17.65 5.20
N VAL A 108 -10.75 18.31 6.32
CA VAL A 108 -9.71 17.87 7.26
C VAL A 108 -10.21 16.63 8.00
N LEU A 109 -9.34 15.62 8.14
CA LEU A 109 -9.55 14.46 8.98
C LEU A 109 -8.75 14.60 10.28
N PRO A 110 -9.38 14.58 11.47
CA PRO A 110 -8.66 14.55 12.74
C PRO A 110 -7.68 13.37 12.82
N ALA A 111 -6.55 13.58 13.48
CA ALA A 111 -5.48 12.58 13.58
C ALA A 111 -5.95 11.30 14.27
N GLU A 112 -6.71 11.46 15.35
CA GLU A 112 -7.28 10.40 16.16
C GLU A 112 -8.24 9.55 15.33
N GLU A 113 -9.05 10.20 14.49
CA GLU A 113 -9.95 9.52 13.58
C GLU A 113 -9.18 8.78 12.47
N GLY A 114 -8.14 9.39 11.90
CA GLY A 114 -7.23 8.73 10.96
C GLY A 114 -6.55 7.49 11.54
N MET A 115 -6.15 7.55 12.81
CA MET A 115 -5.56 6.42 13.54
C MET A 115 -6.58 5.28 13.71
N VAL A 116 -7.81 5.59 14.14
CA VAL A 116 -8.89 4.59 14.26
C VAL A 116 -9.21 3.95 12.91
N ARG A 117 -9.29 4.74 11.83
CA ARG A 117 -9.54 4.25 10.48
C ARG A 117 -8.44 3.31 9.99
N SER A 118 -7.17 3.65 10.26
CA SER A 118 -6.04 2.79 9.92
C SER A 118 -6.11 1.45 10.66
N GLY A 119 -6.40 1.49 11.97
CA GLY A 119 -6.58 0.28 12.78
C GLY A 119 -7.72 -0.63 12.29
N ARG A 120 -8.85 -0.05 11.86
CA ARG A 120 -9.97 -0.81 11.27
C ARG A 120 -9.62 -1.53 9.97
N LEU A 121 -8.64 -1.02 9.23
CA LEU A 121 -8.11 -1.67 8.03
C LEU A 121 -6.95 -2.62 8.33
N GLY A 122 -6.58 -2.83 9.60
CA GLY A 122 -5.41 -3.61 9.98
C GLY A 122 -4.09 -2.98 9.52
N LEU A 123 -4.10 -1.68 9.23
CA LEU A 123 -2.91 -0.94 8.79
C LEU A 123 -2.25 -0.28 10.00
N PRO A 124 -0.90 -0.31 10.11
CA PRO A 124 -0.21 0.46 11.13
C PRO A 124 -0.52 1.96 10.95
N TRP A 125 -0.69 2.68 12.05
CA TRP A 125 -0.74 4.13 11.98
C TRP A 125 0.67 4.66 11.70
N ILE A 126 0.75 5.52 10.70
CA ILE A 126 2.02 5.94 10.12
C ILE A 126 2.11 7.48 10.01
N GLY A 127 1.37 8.22 10.84
CA GLY A 127 1.46 9.68 10.90
C GLY A 127 0.78 10.41 9.74
N HIS A 128 1.38 11.53 9.31
CA HIS A 128 0.74 12.52 8.44
C HIS A 128 1.56 12.83 7.19
N PRO A 129 0.91 13.20 6.08
CA PRO A 129 -0.53 13.13 5.82
C PRO A 129 -0.95 11.71 5.36
N VAL A 130 -2.20 11.36 5.62
CA VAL A 130 -2.89 10.25 4.96
C VAL A 130 -4.20 10.77 4.38
N ALA A 131 -4.39 10.63 3.07
CA ALA A 131 -5.61 11.01 2.38
C ALA A 131 -6.51 9.80 2.14
N TRP A 132 -7.82 10.03 2.23
CA TRP A 132 -8.88 9.05 2.15
C TRP A 132 -9.98 9.57 1.22
N VAL A 133 -10.70 8.67 0.58
CA VAL A 133 -12.04 8.95 0.09
C VAL A 133 -13.02 8.29 1.04
N ARG A 134 -13.98 9.07 1.53
CA ARG A 134 -15.07 8.59 2.37
C ARG A 134 -16.39 8.75 1.64
N ASP A 135 -17.25 7.75 1.77
CA ASP A 135 -18.63 7.80 1.31
C ASP A 135 -19.43 8.81 2.15
N ALA A 136 -20.15 9.70 1.47
CA ALA A 136 -20.94 10.74 2.12
C ALA A 136 -22.19 10.19 2.82
N ALA A 137 -22.79 9.12 2.30
CA ALA A 137 -23.97 8.46 2.87
C ALA A 137 -23.61 7.45 3.96
N ASN A 138 -22.42 6.84 3.88
CA ASN A 138 -21.94 5.91 4.91
C ASN A 138 -20.50 6.23 5.35
N PRO A 139 -20.33 7.01 6.44
CA PRO A 139 -19.01 7.38 6.93
C PRO A 139 -18.10 6.22 7.34
N GLN A 140 -18.64 5.00 7.51
CA GLN A 140 -17.85 3.80 7.81
C GLN A 140 -17.17 3.20 6.57
N ARG A 141 -17.53 3.66 5.37
CA ARG A 141 -16.93 3.22 4.11
C ARG A 141 -15.92 4.25 3.65
N MET A 142 -14.65 3.91 3.79
CA MET A 142 -13.55 4.73 3.35
C MET A 142 -12.44 3.90 2.70
N ILE A 143 -11.68 4.54 1.82
CA ILE A 143 -10.55 3.94 1.11
C ILE A 143 -9.38 4.92 1.18
N PRO A 144 -8.20 4.50 1.65
CA PRO A 144 -7.02 5.34 1.63
C PRO A 144 -6.54 5.52 0.18
N ILE A 145 -6.19 6.76 -0.19
CA ILE A 145 -5.77 7.10 -1.56
C ILE A 145 -4.36 7.67 -1.64
N ALA A 146 -3.77 8.13 -0.54
CA ALA A 146 -2.37 8.53 -0.49
C ALA A 146 -1.83 8.51 0.95
N ILE A 147 -0.54 8.26 1.07
CA ILE A 147 0.27 8.42 2.28
C ILE A 147 1.46 9.31 1.88
N GLY A 148 1.72 10.38 2.61
CA GLY A 148 2.75 11.34 2.24
C GLY A 148 2.30 12.28 1.12
N THR A 149 3.19 12.61 0.18
CA THR A 149 2.87 13.41 -1.02
C THR A 149 2.77 12.52 -2.27
N ASP A 150 2.04 13.00 -3.28
CA ASP A 150 1.95 12.37 -4.60
C ASP A 150 1.62 13.43 -5.67
N HIS A 151 1.75 13.06 -6.94
CA HIS A 151 1.37 13.91 -8.07
C HIS A 151 -0.16 14.03 -8.18
N ALA A 152 -0.71 15.21 -8.46
CA ALA A 152 -2.15 15.39 -8.69
C ALA A 152 -2.80 14.35 -9.64
N PRO A 153 -2.19 13.94 -10.77
CA PRO A 153 -2.79 12.93 -11.64
C PRO A 153 -2.88 11.54 -10.97
N ASN A 154 -1.94 11.20 -10.07
CA ASN A 154 -2.02 9.96 -9.30
C ASN A 154 -3.13 10.02 -8.24
N LEU A 155 -3.31 11.17 -7.61
CA LEU A 155 -4.42 11.39 -6.67
C LEU A 155 -5.77 11.32 -7.37
N ALA A 156 -5.92 11.95 -8.55
CA ALA A 156 -7.14 11.86 -9.35
C ALA A 156 -7.49 10.40 -9.68
N ARG A 157 -6.48 9.62 -10.09
CA ARG A 157 -6.60 8.20 -10.37
C ARG A 157 -7.02 7.40 -9.14
N ASN A 158 -6.39 7.63 -7.99
CA ASN A 158 -6.69 6.90 -6.75
C ASN A 158 -8.08 7.27 -6.22
N ALA A 159 -8.47 8.55 -6.30
CA ALA A 159 -9.81 9.01 -5.97
C ALA A 159 -10.86 8.38 -6.87
N TYR A 160 -10.63 8.33 -8.19
CA TYR A 160 -11.49 7.63 -9.14
C TYR A 160 -11.68 6.17 -8.74
N LEU A 161 -10.59 5.44 -8.50
CA LEU A 161 -10.63 4.04 -8.11
C LEU A 161 -11.44 3.84 -6.81
N ALA A 162 -11.17 4.67 -5.81
CA ALA A 162 -11.88 4.63 -4.55
C ALA A 162 -13.38 4.90 -4.72
N ILE A 163 -13.77 5.90 -5.53
CA ILE A 163 -15.18 6.19 -5.83
C ILE A 163 -15.85 5.00 -6.51
N LYS A 164 -15.22 4.36 -7.51
CA LYS A 164 -15.79 3.17 -8.17
C LYS A 164 -15.96 2.01 -7.18
N MET A 165 -14.99 1.80 -6.30
CA MET A 165 -15.07 0.78 -5.26
C MET A 165 -16.18 1.09 -4.24
N LEU A 166 -16.33 2.36 -3.84
CA LEU A 166 -17.41 2.81 -2.99
C LEU A 166 -18.78 2.69 -3.69
N SER A 167 -18.85 2.86 -5.01
CA SER A 167 -20.09 2.63 -5.78
C SER A 167 -20.38 1.16 -6.09
N GLY A 168 -19.60 0.21 -5.56
CA GLY A 168 -19.86 -1.23 -5.67
C GLY A 168 -19.02 -1.99 -6.68
N ALA A 169 -18.06 -1.35 -7.37
CA ALA A 169 -17.10 -2.08 -8.19
C ALA A 169 -16.23 -2.99 -7.30
N ARG A 170 -16.09 -4.26 -7.69
CA ARG A 170 -15.20 -5.19 -6.98
C ARG A 170 -13.76 -4.66 -7.02
N PRO A 171 -13.03 -4.61 -5.89
CA PRO A 171 -11.67 -4.07 -5.85
C PRO A 171 -10.74 -4.66 -6.91
N ALA A 172 -10.77 -5.99 -7.07
CA ALA A 172 -9.94 -6.68 -8.07
C ALA A 172 -10.28 -6.28 -9.51
N VAL A 173 -11.55 -6.01 -9.81
CA VAL A 173 -12.00 -5.56 -11.15
C VAL A 173 -11.53 -4.13 -11.38
N ALA A 174 -11.71 -3.26 -10.39
CA ALA A 174 -11.33 -1.87 -10.50
C ALA A 174 -9.80 -1.72 -10.64
N VAL A 175 -9.01 -2.44 -9.84
CA VAL A 175 -7.54 -2.47 -9.95
C VAL A 175 -7.09 -3.05 -11.31
N ARG A 176 -7.72 -4.13 -11.78
CA ARG A 176 -7.41 -4.73 -13.09
C ARG A 176 -7.76 -3.78 -14.24
N ALA A 177 -8.87 -3.06 -14.16
CA ALA A 177 -9.22 -2.05 -15.15
C ALA A 177 -8.18 -0.90 -15.18
N MET A 178 -7.53 -0.64 -14.04
CA MET A 178 -6.54 0.41 -13.87
C MET A 178 -5.10 0.00 -14.19
N SER A 179 -4.76 -1.30 -14.26
CA SER A 179 -3.38 -1.73 -14.48
C SER A 179 -2.77 -1.21 -15.78
N LYS A 180 -3.59 -1.05 -16.83
CA LYS A 180 -3.19 -0.47 -18.12
C LYS A 180 -2.86 1.03 -18.05
N PHE A 181 -3.37 1.72 -17.04
CA PHE A 181 -3.25 3.16 -16.84
C PHE A 181 -2.17 3.52 -15.80
N THR A 182 -1.84 2.59 -14.91
CA THR A 182 -0.90 2.83 -13.79
C THR A 182 0.55 2.49 -14.13
N GLY A 183 0.79 1.63 -15.13
CA GLY A 183 2.13 1.09 -15.40
C GLY A 183 2.70 0.22 -14.27
N ILE A 184 1.93 -0.02 -13.19
CA ILE A 184 2.36 -0.74 -11.98
C ILE A 184 2.15 -2.26 -12.12
N VAL A 185 1.40 -2.73 -13.13
CA VAL A 185 1.16 -4.16 -13.34
C VAL A 185 1.49 -4.55 -14.78
N ALA A 186 2.78 -4.69 -15.08
CA ALA A 186 3.18 -5.58 -16.16
C ALA A 186 3.04 -7.03 -15.64
N PRO A 187 2.35 -7.96 -16.34
CA PRO A 187 2.58 -9.38 -16.09
C PRO A 187 4.07 -9.64 -16.30
N GLY A 188 4.69 -10.30 -15.31
CA GLY A 188 6.14 -10.40 -15.20
C GLY A 188 6.83 -10.72 -16.53
N ARG A 189 7.90 -9.98 -16.83
CA ARG A 189 9.01 -10.58 -17.55
C ARG A 189 9.50 -11.72 -16.67
N THR A 190 9.01 -12.92 -16.95
CA THR A 190 9.73 -14.15 -16.65
C THR A 190 11.16 -13.94 -17.15
N GLY A 191 12.09 -13.77 -16.21
CA GLY A 191 13.49 -13.94 -16.51
C GLY A 191 13.63 -15.37 -17.00
N ALA A 192 13.78 -15.55 -18.30
CA ALA A 192 14.25 -16.81 -18.85
C ALA A 192 15.56 -17.16 -18.11
N PRO A 193 15.75 -18.42 -17.66
CA PRO A 193 16.97 -18.80 -16.98
C PRO A 193 18.17 -18.48 -17.88
N ARG A 194 19.08 -17.65 -17.35
CA ARG A 194 20.37 -17.36 -17.99
C ARG A 194 21.11 -18.68 -18.09
N ALA A 195 21.21 -19.22 -19.31
CA ALA A 195 22.07 -20.36 -19.59
C ALA A 195 23.50 -20.00 -19.17
N LEU A 196 24.08 -20.81 -18.28
CA LEU A 196 25.50 -20.75 -17.96
C LEU A 196 26.30 -21.07 -19.23
N PRO A 197 27.39 -20.33 -19.51
CA PRO A 197 28.24 -20.65 -20.65
C PRO A 197 28.85 -22.04 -20.46
N ARG A 198 28.70 -22.90 -21.47
CA ARG A 198 29.54 -24.10 -21.58
C ARG A 198 30.93 -23.62 -21.99
N ASN A 199 31.93 -23.94 -21.16
CA ASN A 199 33.33 -23.75 -21.52
C ASN A 199 33.71 -24.68 -22.68
N PRO A 200 34.67 -24.27 -23.53
CA PRO A 200 35.13 -25.05 -24.68
C PRO A 200 35.83 -26.35 -24.28
#